data_AF-A0A2H0QQH0-F1
#
_entry.id   AF-A0A2H0QQH0-F1
#
_cell.length_a   1.000
_cell.length_b   1.000
_cell.length_c   1.000
_cell.angle_alpha   90.00
_cell.angle_beta   90.00
_cell.angle_gamma   90.00
#
_symmetry.space_group_name_H-M   'P 1'
#
loop_
_entity.id
_entity.type
_entity.pdbx_description
1 polymer ?
#
loop_
_entity_poly.entity_id
_entity_poly.type
_entity_poly.pdbx_seq_one_letter_code
_entity_poly.pdbx_strand_id
1 'polypeptide(L)'
;METKKINVYEYLDYRQFLLDWYEMMKAETTFFSYRYFAQKAGINSSGFLKLVIEGKRNLTDITAEKFIHAIKLWGKDGDYFRSLVRYNQCRSPEEKMIYYKLLMEYRSQESNPDSFWKDWVRMGVQRMQTGEQGVTEEFLLQKMKEALTPPTQEL
;
A
#
# COMPACT_ATOMS: atom_id res chain seq x y z
N MET A 1 19.83 3.31 11.19
CA MET A 1 19.00 4.28 10.46
C MET A 1 17.60 3.71 10.44
N GLU A 2 16.64 4.43 11.01
CA GLU A 2 15.26 3.99 11.12
C GLU A 2 14.65 3.90 9.71
N THR A 3 14.21 2.71 9.30
CA THR A 3 13.54 2.49 8.02
C THR A 3 12.17 3.15 8.08
N LYS A 4 12.04 4.34 7.47
CA LYS A 4 10.76 5.04 7.35
C LYS A 4 9.79 4.18 6.53
N LYS A 5 8.88 3.49 7.21
CA LYS A 5 7.80 2.72 6.57
C LYS A 5 6.72 3.69 6.08
N ILE A 6 6.56 3.81 4.76
CA ILE A 6 5.49 4.61 4.17
C ILE A 6 4.13 3.91 4.37
N ASN A 7 3.14 4.65 4.87
CA ASN A 7 1.78 4.18 5.04
C ASN A 7 0.82 4.96 4.14
N VAL A 8 0.09 4.27 3.25
CA VAL A 8 -0.85 4.91 2.31
C VAL A 8 -1.93 5.72 3.02
N TYR A 9 -2.37 5.29 4.21
CA TYR A 9 -3.43 5.95 4.98
C TYR A 9 -3.05 7.36 5.45
N GLU A 10 -1.77 7.75 5.43
CA GLU A 10 -1.32 9.08 5.83
C GLU A 10 -1.56 10.15 4.75
N TYR A 11 -1.87 9.76 3.52
CA TYR A 11 -1.92 10.65 2.37
C TYR A 11 -3.34 11.03 1.96
N LEU A 12 -3.56 12.30 1.59
CA LEU A 12 -4.76 12.76 0.87
C LEU A 12 -4.49 13.09 -0.60
N ASP A 13 -3.22 13.02 -1.01
CA ASP A 13 -2.79 13.12 -2.41
C ASP A 13 -2.08 11.83 -2.84
N TYR A 14 -2.63 11.12 -3.83
CA TYR A 14 -2.03 9.87 -4.30
C TYR A 14 -0.68 10.09 -4.98
N ARG A 15 -0.43 11.28 -5.56
CA ARG A 15 0.86 11.59 -6.21
C ARG A 15 1.96 11.80 -5.18
N GLN A 16 1.64 12.44 -4.06
CA GLN A 16 2.58 12.58 -2.96
C GLN A 16 2.94 11.22 -2.38
N PHE A 17 1.96 10.33 -2.17
CA PHE A 17 2.22 8.95 -1.77
C PHE A 17 3.16 8.23 -2.76
N LEU A 18 2.91 8.34 -4.06
CA LEU A 18 3.73 7.70 -5.08
C LEU A 18 5.15 8.26 -5.15
N LEU A 19 5.33 9.56 -4.89
CA LEU A 19 6.63 10.20 -4.81
C LEU A 19 7.42 9.66 -3.62
N ASP A 20 6.85 9.73 -2.42
CA ASP A 20 7.51 9.28 -1.20
C ASP A 20 7.85 7.79 -1.27
N TRP A 21 6.92 6.97 -1.79
CA TRP A 21 7.17 5.55 -2.03
C TRP A 21 8.31 5.33 -3.03
N TYR A 22 8.35 6.09 -4.13
CA TYR A 22 9.42 5.98 -5.13
C TYR A 22 10.79 6.35 -4.54
N GLU A 23 10.86 7.44 -3.76
CA GLU A 23 12.08 7.89 -3.10
C GLU A 23 12.59 6.88 -2.07
N MET A 24 11.69 6.31 -1.27
CA MET A 24 12.01 5.21 -0.35
C MET A 24 12.60 4.02 -1.10
N MET A 25 11.91 3.52 -2.14
CA MET A 25 12.40 2.41 -2.96
C MET A 25 13.74 2.71 -3.64
N LYS A 26 13.96 3.96 -4.05
CA LYS A 26 15.20 4.40 -4.69
C LYS A 26 16.36 4.47 -3.70
N ALA A 27 16.09 4.83 -2.45
CA ALA A 27 17.08 4.83 -1.37
C ALA A 27 17.45 3.40 -0.95
N GLU A 28 16.48 2.50 -0.87
CA GLU A 28 16.70 1.10 -0.48
C GLU A 28 17.34 0.27 -1.60
N THR A 29 17.02 0.56 -2.86
CA THR A 29 17.43 -0.25 -4.01
C THR A 29 18.10 0.62 -5.08
N THR A 30 19.42 0.49 -5.21
CA THR A 30 20.24 1.30 -6.12
C THR A 30 19.80 1.24 -7.59
N PHE A 31 19.38 0.06 -8.06
CA PHE A 31 18.91 -0.15 -9.43
C PHE A 31 17.44 0.27 -9.68
N PHE A 32 16.70 0.67 -8.64
CA PHE A 32 15.31 1.08 -8.79
C PHE A 32 15.23 2.31 -9.69
N SER A 33 14.27 2.32 -10.62
CA SER A 33 14.07 3.40 -11.57
C SER A 33 12.63 3.41 -12.06
N TYR A 34 12.19 4.52 -12.66
CA TYR A 34 10.86 4.58 -13.30
C TYR A 34 10.67 3.47 -14.35
N ARG A 35 11.71 3.17 -15.14
CA ARG A 35 11.68 2.10 -16.14
C ARG A 35 11.50 0.74 -15.47
N TYR A 36 12.25 0.46 -14.40
CA TYR A 36 12.12 -0.77 -13.64
C TYR A 36 10.71 -0.94 -13.06
N PHE A 37 10.16 0.13 -12.48
CA PHE A 37 8.78 0.14 -11.99
C PHE A 37 7.78 -0.17 -13.10
N ALA A 38 7.89 0.49 -14.26
CA ALA A 38 6.99 0.27 -15.39
C ALA A 38 7.00 -1.19 -15.86
N GLN A 39 8.19 -1.81 -15.94
CA GLN A 39 8.32 -3.23 -16.27
C GLN A 39 7.63 -4.10 -15.22
N LYS A 40 7.89 -3.86 -13.92
CA LYS A 40 7.27 -4.58 -12.80
C LYS A 40 5.74 -4.46 -12.81
N ALA A 41 5.21 -3.29 -13.17
CA ALA A 41 3.78 -3.01 -13.23
C ALA A 41 3.11 -3.48 -14.53
N GLY A 42 3.85 -4.05 -15.50
CA GLY A 42 3.31 -4.41 -16.80
C GLY A 42 2.80 -3.19 -17.58
N ILE A 43 3.52 -2.07 -17.52
CA ILE A 43 3.21 -0.81 -18.18
C ILE A 43 4.24 -0.53 -19.27
N ASN A 44 3.75 -0.33 -20.49
CA ASN A 44 4.60 -0.13 -21.67
C ASN A 44 5.40 1.19 -21.62
N SER A 45 4.86 2.23 -20.99
CA SER A 45 5.50 3.53 -20.88
C SER A 45 6.48 3.58 -19.71
N SER A 46 7.78 3.52 -20.01
CA SER A 46 8.88 3.54 -19.03
C SER A 46 8.86 4.74 -18.07
N GLY A 47 8.36 5.89 -18.51
CA GLY A 47 8.24 7.11 -17.71
C GLY A 47 6.86 7.31 -17.06
N PHE A 48 5.95 6.33 -17.12
CA PHE A 48 4.56 6.55 -16.72
C PHE A 48 4.40 6.98 -15.25
N LEU A 49 5.10 6.31 -14.33
CA LEU A 49 5.10 6.69 -12.91
C LEU A 49 5.58 8.15 -12.72
N LYS A 50 6.66 8.55 -13.39
CA LYS A 50 7.17 9.93 -13.33
C LYS A 50 6.12 10.93 -13.82
N LEU A 51 5.47 10.65 -14.96
CA LEU A 51 4.43 11.52 -15.50
C LEU A 51 3.21 11.63 -14.58
N VAL A 52 2.87 10.55 -13.86
CA VAL A 52 1.79 10.55 -12.87
C VAL A 52 2.15 11.42 -11.67
N ILE A 53 3.36 11.24 -11.11
CA ILE A 53 3.89 12.05 -10.00
C ILE A 53 3.92 13.53 -10.38
N GLU A 54 4.40 13.86 -11.58
CA GLU A 54 4.46 15.24 -12.09
C GLU A 54 3.09 15.82 -12.49
N GLY A 55 1.99 15.08 -12.33
CA GLY A 55 0.64 15.54 -12.70
C GLY A 55 0.36 15.60 -14.20
N LYS A 56 1.29 15.16 -15.05
CA LYS A 56 1.15 15.15 -16.53
C LYS A 56 0.27 14.01 -17.04
N ARG A 57 0.02 13.00 -16.22
CA ARG A 57 -0.89 11.88 -16.47
C ARG A 57 -1.72 11.55 -15.24
N ASN A 58 -2.94 11.09 -15.52
CA ASN A 58 -3.90 10.59 -14.54
C ASN A 58 -3.89 9.06 -14.54
N LEU A 59 -4.31 8.46 -13.43
CA LEU A 59 -4.52 7.02 -13.35
C LEU A 59 -5.94 6.68 -13.77
N THR A 60 -6.07 5.76 -14.73
CA THR A 60 -7.31 5.01 -14.95
C THR A 60 -7.42 3.88 -13.94
N ASP A 61 -8.61 3.28 -13.78
CA ASP A 61 -8.79 2.11 -12.91
C ASP A 61 -7.79 1.00 -13.23
N ILE A 62 -7.64 0.68 -14.51
CA ILE A 62 -6.73 -0.36 -14.98
C ILE A 62 -5.28 -0.05 -14.55
N THR A 63 -4.85 1.21 -14.69
CA THR A 63 -3.49 1.58 -14.28
C THR A 63 -3.34 1.70 -12.77
N ALA A 64 -4.39 2.07 -12.04
CA ALA A 64 -4.40 2.07 -10.58
C ALA A 64 -4.24 0.64 -10.04
N GLU A 65 -4.94 -0.34 -10.62
CA GLU A 65 -4.75 -1.75 -10.28
C GLU A 65 -3.31 -2.22 -10.51
N LYS A 66 -2.72 -1.86 -11.65
CA LYS A 66 -1.32 -2.21 -11.93
C LYS A 66 -0.36 -1.62 -10.89
N PHE A 67 -0.62 -0.39 -10.43
CA PHE A 67 0.16 0.24 -9.38
C PHE A 67 -0.02 -0.47 -8.04
N ILE A 68 -1.26 -0.77 -7.65
CA ILE A 68 -1.60 -1.53 -6.43
C ILE A 68 -0.82 -2.84 -6.38
N HIS A 69 -0.84 -3.62 -7.47
CA HIS A 69 -0.11 -4.89 -7.54
C HIS A 69 1.41 -4.71 -7.52
N ALA A 70 1.95 -3.71 -8.23
CA ALA A 70 3.39 -3.45 -8.29
C ALA A 70 3.97 -2.93 -6.97
N ILE A 71 3.21 -2.10 -6.26
CA ILE A 71 3.53 -1.52 -4.94
C ILE A 71 3.25 -2.54 -3.83
N LYS A 72 2.40 -3.56 -4.10
CA LYS A 72 1.94 -4.59 -3.17
C LYS A 72 1.00 -4.05 -2.08
N LEU A 73 0.09 -3.16 -2.47
CA LEU A 73 -1.01 -2.71 -1.61
C LEU A 73 -2.10 -3.79 -1.65
N TRP A 74 -2.29 -4.52 -0.56
CA TRP A 74 -3.25 -5.63 -0.50
C TRP A 74 -4.45 -5.29 0.38
N GLY A 75 -5.59 -5.91 0.09
CA GLY A 75 -6.81 -5.72 0.87
C GLY A 75 -7.18 -4.23 0.96
N LYS A 76 -7.35 -3.74 2.19
CA LYS A 76 -7.81 -2.39 2.48
C LYS A 76 -6.85 -1.31 1.98
N ASP A 77 -5.54 -1.56 1.92
CA ASP A 77 -4.56 -0.58 1.43
C ASP A 77 -4.79 -0.28 -0.04
N GLY A 78 -5.12 -1.32 -0.82
CA GLY A 78 -5.48 -1.19 -2.23
C GLY A 78 -6.80 -0.45 -2.39
N ASP A 79 -7.81 -0.77 -1.58
CA ASP A 79 -9.12 -0.09 -1.60
C ASP A 79 -9.01 1.39 -1.23
N TYR A 80 -8.16 1.70 -0.26
CA TYR A 80 -7.82 3.06 0.11
C TYR A 80 -7.16 3.79 -1.07
N PHE A 81 -6.16 3.17 -1.71
CA PHE A 81 -5.47 3.79 -2.84
C PHE A 81 -6.41 4.04 -4.02
N ARG A 82 -7.32 3.11 -4.35
CA ARG A 82 -8.37 3.33 -5.37
C ARG A 82 -9.21 4.56 -5.02
N SER A 83 -9.69 4.62 -3.78
CA SER A 83 -10.51 5.72 -3.27
C SER A 83 -9.76 7.05 -3.30
N LEU A 84 -8.46 7.02 -3.00
CA LEU A 84 -7.58 8.19 -3.00
C LEU A 84 -7.40 8.75 -4.41
N VAL A 85 -7.16 7.86 -5.38
CA VAL A 85 -7.09 8.21 -6.81
C VAL A 85 -8.40 8.84 -7.28
N ARG A 86 -9.56 8.28 -6.90
CA ARG A 86 -10.87 8.84 -7.26
C ARG A 86 -11.14 10.19 -6.60
N TYR A 87 -10.87 10.30 -5.31
CA TYR A 87 -10.97 11.55 -4.55
C TYR A 87 -10.16 12.69 -5.19
N ASN A 88 -8.97 12.39 -5.72
CA ASN A 88 -8.10 13.38 -6.35
C ASN A 88 -8.49 13.75 -7.79
N GLN A 89 -9.20 12.88 -8.51
CA GLN A 89 -9.55 13.07 -9.92
C GLN A 89 -11.01 13.47 -10.17
N CYS A 90 -11.88 13.37 -9.15
CA CYS A 90 -13.27 13.80 -9.22
C CYS A 90 -13.38 15.31 -9.48
N ARG A 91 -14.44 15.70 -10.20
CA ARG A 91 -14.74 17.12 -10.50
C ARG A 91 -15.96 17.64 -9.76
N SER A 92 -16.89 16.75 -9.42
CA SER A 92 -18.11 17.09 -8.68
C SER A 92 -17.79 17.20 -7.18
N PRO A 93 -18.22 18.27 -6.50
CA PRO A 93 -18.13 18.36 -5.04
C PRO A 93 -18.83 17.22 -4.31
N GLU A 94 -19.95 16.75 -4.84
CA GLU A 94 -20.75 15.65 -4.30
C GLU A 94 -19.96 14.33 -4.37
N GLU A 95 -19.39 14.02 -5.53
CA GLU A 95 -18.52 12.86 -5.73
C GLU A 95 -17.28 12.93 -4.83
N LYS A 96 -16.67 14.12 -4.72
CA LYS A 96 -15.51 14.37 -3.85
C LYS A 96 -15.83 14.07 -2.39
N MET A 97 -17.01 14.48 -1.92
CA MET A 97 -17.46 14.23 -0.55
C MET A 97 -17.69 12.74 -0.29
N ILE A 98 -18.20 11.99 -1.26
CA ILE A 98 -18.37 10.53 -1.16
C ILE A 98 -17.02 9.85 -0.93
N TYR A 99 -16.04 10.11 -1.80
CA TYR A 99 -14.72 9.49 -1.66
C TYR A 99 -13.96 9.99 -0.42
N TYR A 100 -14.14 11.24 -0.02
CA TYR A 100 -13.56 11.74 1.22
C TYR A 100 -14.06 10.99 2.45
N LYS A 101 -15.37 10.73 2.56
CA LYS A 101 -15.94 9.93 3.64
C LYS A 101 -15.35 8.52 3.68
N LEU A 102 -15.23 7.88 2.51
CA LEU A 102 -14.67 6.55 2.39
C LEU A 102 -13.19 6.52 2.84
N LEU A 103 -12.39 7.53 2.48
CA LEU A 103 -11.01 7.65 2.97
C LEU A 103 -10.95 7.77 4.50
N MET A 104 -11.86 8.54 5.12
CA MET A 104 -11.89 8.69 6.57
C MET A 104 -12.30 7.40 7.27
N GLU A 105 -13.24 6.65 6.69
CA GLU A 105 -13.65 5.35 7.20
C GLU A 105 -12.46 4.36 7.23
N TYR A 106 -11.72 4.26 6.14
CA TYR A 106 -10.53 3.42 6.08
C TYR A 106 -9.46 3.83 7.10
N ARG A 107 -9.19 5.14 7.25
CA ARG A 107 -8.23 5.65 8.27
C ARG A 107 -8.64 5.28 9.69
N SER A 108 -9.94 5.36 9.99
CA SER A 108 -10.47 4.95 11.30
C SER A 108 -10.33 3.44 11.54
N GLN A 109 -10.42 2.61 10.49
CA GLN A 109 -10.27 1.17 10.61
C GLN A 109 -8.81 0.72 10.74
N GLU A 110 -7.87 1.41 10.10
CA GLU A 110 -6.43 1.15 10.25
C GLU A 110 -5.96 1.40 11.69
N SER A 111 -6.51 2.41 12.35
CA SER A 111 -6.22 2.69 13.77
C SER A 111 -6.84 1.66 14.72
N ASN A 112 -7.58 0.66 14.23
CA ASN A 112 -8.17 -0.40 15.04
C ASN A 112 -7.23 -1.63 15.07
N PRO A 113 -6.63 -1.95 16.24
CA PRO A 113 -5.69 -3.08 16.40
C PRO A 113 -6.27 -4.45 15.98
N ASP A 114 -7.59 -4.61 15.99
CA ASP A 114 -8.28 -5.86 15.65
C ASP A 114 -8.27 -6.21 14.15
N SER A 115 -7.96 -5.26 13.27
CA SER A 115 -7.92 -5.51 11.82
C SER A 115 -6.64 -6.25 11.38
N PHE A 116 -5.51 -5.91 12.02
CA PHE A 116 -4.19 -6.49 11.75
C PHE A 116 -4.19 -8.02 11.88
N TRP A 117 -4.81 -8.56 12.94
CA TRP A 117 -4.79 -10.01 13.17
C TRP A 117 -5.60 -10.78 12.12
N LYS A 118 -6.75 -10.25 11.69
CA LYS A 118 -7.63 -10.90 10.72
C LYS A 118 -6.98 -10.98 9.34
N ASP A 119 -6.36 -9.89 8.92
CA ASP A 119 -5.70 -9.81 7.61
C ASP A 119 -4.41 -10.63 7.57
N TRP A 120 -3.67 -10.70 8.67
CA TRP A 120 -2.47 -11.53 8.79
C TRP A 120 -2.78 -13.04 8.73
N VAL A 121 -3.82 -13.50 9.44
CA VAL A 121 -4.28 -14.90 9.38
C VAL A 121 -4.75 -15.25 7.97
N ARG A 122 -5.52 -14.36 7.32
CA ARG A 122 -5.97 -14.55 5.93
C ARG A 122 -4.81 -14.68 4.96
N MET A 123 -3.78 -13.83 5.06
CA MET A 123 -2.58 -13.91 4.22
C MET A 123 -1.77 -15.18 4.47
N GLY A 124 -1.63 -15.62 5.73
CA GLY A 124 -0.95 -16.87 6.07
C GLY A 124 -1.64 -18.08 5.45
N VAL A 125 -2.96 -18.18 5.59
CA VAL A 125 -3.77 -19.25 5.00
C VAL A 125 -3.70 -19.26 3.47
N GLN A 126 -3.75 -18.10 2.83
CA GLN A 126 -3.65 -18.00 1.38
C GLN A 126 -2.27 -18.42 0.84
N ARG A 127 -1.19 -18.13 1.57
CA ARG A 127 0.18 -18.53 1.21
C ARG A 127 0.46 -20.02 1.42
N MET A 128 -0.20 -20.64 2.40
CA MET A 128 -0.16 -22.11 2.57
C MET A 128 -0.80 -22.82 1.38
N GLN A 129 -1.91 -22.29 0.85
CA GLN A 129 -2.60 -22.87 -0.31
C GLN A 129 -1.78 -22.77 -1.60
N THR A 130 -0.89 -21.78 -1.71
CA THR A 130 0.01 -21.60 -2.86
C THR A 130 1.33 -22.37 -2.74
N GLY A 131 1.58 -23.08 -1.64
CA GLY A 131 2.74 -23.97 -1.47
C GLY A 131 4.10 -23.26 -1.28
N GLU A 132 4.10 -22.01 -0.82
CA GLU A 132 5.36 -21.28 -0.53
C GLU A 132 6.03 -21.84 0.74
N GLN A 133 7.31 -22.20 0.65
CA GLN A 133 8.08 -22.69 1.80
C GLN A 133 8.33 -21.55 2.81
N GLY A 134 8.01 -21.80 4.09
CA GLY A 134 8.37 -20.91 5.22
C GLY A 134 7.22 -20.45 6.13
N VAL A 135 5.97 -20.85 5.87
CA VAL A 135 4.82 -20.51 6.73
C VAL A 135 4.26 -21.80 7.34
N THR A 136 4.83 -22.25 8.46
CA THR A 136 4.31 -23.38 9.24
C THR A 136 3.46 -22.92 10.41
N GLU A 137 2.70 -23.84 11.02
CA GLU A 137 1.92 -23.57 12.23
C GLU A 137 2.81 -23.03 13.37
N GLU A 138 4.02 -23.56 13.52
CA GLU A 138 4.99 -23.09 14.52
C GLU A 138 5.47 -21.67 14.26
N PHE A 139 5.70 -21.29 13.00
CA PHE A 139 6.03 -19.91 12.63
C PHE A 139 4.89 -18.97 13.01
N LEU A 140 3.64 -19.40 12.80
CA LEU A 140 2.49 -18.59 13.15
C LEU A 140 2.35 -18.41 14.66
N LEU A 141 2.49 -19.49 15.42
CA LEU A 141 2.45 -19.48 16.89
C LEU A 141 3.59 -18.65 17.51
N GLN A 142 4.77 -18.65 16.90
CA GLN A 142 5.89 -17.82 17.33
C GLN A 142 5.59 -16.33 17.16
N LYS A 143 5.03 -15.93 16.02
CA LYS A 143 4.63 -14.53 15.77
C LYS A 143 3.47 -14.08 16.69
N MET A 144 2.55 -14.99 17.04
CA MET A 144 1.51 -14.72 18.04
C MET A 144 2.08 -14.37 19.41
N LYS A 145 3.14 -15.06 19.86
CA LYS A 145 3.79 -14.77 21.14
C LYS A 145 4.48 -13.40 21.13
N GLU A 146 5.13 -13.03 20.03
CA GLU A 146 5.81 -11.73 19.87
C GLU A 146 4.83 -10.55 19.85
N ALA A 147 3.67 -10.70 19.21
CA ALA A 147 2.66 -9.64 19.11
C ALA A 147 1.87 -9.42 20.42
N LEU A 148 1.81 -10.43 21.30
CA LEU A 148 1.10 -10.36 22.59
C LEU A 148 2.02 -10.01 23.78
N THR A 149 3.34 -9.91 23.58
CA THR A 149 4.25 -9.33 24.57
C THR A 149 4.32 -7.82 24.40
N PRO A 150 3.91 -7.01 25.39
CA PRO A 150 4.14 -5.58 25.34
C PRO A 150 5.65 -5.33 25.29
N PRO A 151 6.14 -4.30 24.55
CA PRO A 151 7.53 -3.89 24.70
C PRO A 151 7.70 -3.46 26.15
N THR A 152 8.43 -4.25 26.92
CA THR A 152 8.95 -3.80 28.22
C THR A 152 9.69 -2.50 27.94
N GLN A 153 9.13 -1.39 28.42
CA GLN A 153 9.87 -0.13 28.47
C GLN A 153 11.06 -0.38 29.37
N GLU A 154 12.24 -0.61 28.78
CA GLU A 154 13.49 -0.47 29.49
C GLU A 154 13.78 1.03 29.67
N LEU A 155 14.17 1.33 30.91
CA LEU A 155 14.20 2.64 31.60
C LEU A 155 15.09 3.70 30.94
#